data_AF-A0A843E619-F1
#
_entry.id   AF-A0A843E619-F1
#
_cell.length_a   1.000
_cell.length_b   1.000
_cell.length_c   1.000
_cell.angle_alpha   90.00
_cell.angle_beta   90.00
_cell.angle_gamma   90.00
#
_symmetry.space_group_name_H-M   'P 1'
#
loop_
_entity.id
_entity.type
_entity.pdbx_description
1 polymer ?
#
loop_
_entity_poly.entity_id
_entity_poly.type
_entity_poly.pdbx_seq_one_letter_code
_entity_poly.pdbx_strand_id
1 'polypeptide(L)'
;MAKYAFFLGCIAPLRYPGIEKSTRKVAEALGIELVDLADASCCPAPGVIRSFDKKTWIAAAARNLALAEKEGLDIVTICNGCYGSLFDAAHELHADPELLKDVNEILAEIGMEYKGTTKVRHFAEVLYNDIGVEGIKAKITQPVDYSVAAFYGCHFLKPSKIKEIDDPEDPKILDELIEACGAKSMPRQKKTLCCGS
;
A
#
# COMPACT_ATOMS: atom_id res chain seq x y z
N MET A 1 2.80 6.87 18.74
CA MET A 1 3.12 7.40 17.41
C MET A 1 3.08 6.20 16.47
N ALA A 2 2.30 6.25 15.39
CA ALA A 2 2.22 5.11 14.48
C ALA A 2 3.55 4.96 13.74
N LYS A 3 4.04 3.72 13.60
CA LYS A 3 5.36 3.41 13.02
C LYS A 3 5.23 2.28 12.01
N TYR A 4 5.72 2.49 10.79
CA TYR A 4 5.59 1.53 9.70
C TYR A 4 6.90 1.38 8.91
N ALA A 5 7.14 0.20 8.37
CA ALA A 5 8.12 -0.03 7.33
C ALA A 5 7.59 0.56 6.01
N PHE A 6 8.28 1.55 5.43
CA PHE A 6 7.84 2.24 4.25
C PHE A 6 8.33 1.54 2.98
N PHE A 7 7.41 0.82 2.32
CA PHE A 7 7.72 0.12 1.08
C PHE A 7 7.55 1.05 -0.13
N LEU A 8 8.69 1.51 -0.65
CA LEU A 8 8.77 2.49 -1.75
C LEU A 8 8.38 1.93 -3.12
N GLY A 9 8.55 0.63 -3.33
CA GLY A 9 8.46 0.03 -4.66
C GLY A 9 9.55 0.54 -5.61
N CYS A 10 9.24 0.67 -6.90
CA CYS A 10 10.25 1.02 -7.91
C CYS A 10 10.05 2.42 -8.50
N ILE A 11 8.82 2.77 -8.89
CA ILE A 11 8.57 3.98 -9.69
C ILE A 11 8.70 5.25 -8.85
N ALA A 12 8.13 5.27 -7.63
CA ALA A 12 8.22 6.43 -6.74
C ALA A 12 9.69 6.83 -6.45
N PRO A 13 10.56 5.94 -5.96
CA PRO A 13 11.94 6.34 -5.65
C PRO A 13 12.79 6.61 -6.90
N LEU A 14 12.59 5.89 -8.01
CA LEU A 14 13.50 5.94 -9.18
C LEU A 14 13.04 6.85 -10.33
N ARG A 15 11.79 7.30 -10.34
CA ARG A 15 11.22 8.11 -11.44
C ARG A 15 10.45 9.33 -10.95
N TYR A 16 9.66 9.20 -9.89
CA TYR A 16 8.88 10.30 -9.32
C TYR A 16 9.24 10.57 -7.84
N PRO A 17 10.52 10.90 -7.52
CA PRO A 17 10.99 11.02 -6.14
C PRO A 17 10.30 12.14 -5.35
N GLY A 18 9.66 13.09 -6.03
CA GLY A 18 8.81 14.10 -5.40
C GLY A 18 7.63 13.50 -4.63
N ILE A 19 7.11 12.35 -5.07
CA ILE A 19 6.03 11.65 -4.37
C ILE A 19 6.56 11.10 -3.03
N GLU A 20 7.70 10.43 -3.03
CA GLU A 20 8.33 9.92 -1.80
C GLU A 20 8.59 11.06 -0.80
N LYS A 21 9.21 12.16 -1.27
CA LYS A 21 9.50 13.32 -0.42
C LYS A 21 8.22 13.91 0.19
N SER A 22 7.16 14.02 -0.60
CA SER A 22 5.85 14.51 -0.15
C SER A 22 5.27 13.58 0.92
N THR A 23 5.26 12.28 0.68
CA THR A 23 4.75 11.28 1.64
C THR A 23 5.47 11.36 2.97
N ARG A 24 6.81 11.44 2.98
CA ARG A 24 7.58 11.56 4.23
C ARG A 24 7.23 12.83 5.00
N LYS A 25 7.08 13.96 4.31
CA LYS A 25 6.71 15.25 4.93
C LYS A 25 5.29 15.24 5.50
N VAL A 26 4.35 14.64 4.77
CA VAL A 26 2.97 14.47 5.25
C VAL A 26 2.94 13.54 6.47
N ALA A 27 3.61 12.39 6.41
CA ALA A 27 3.70 11.45 7.52
C ALA A 27 4.29 12.10 8.78
N GLU A 28 5.40 12.83 8.65
CA GLU A 28 6.03 13.60 9.73
C GLU A 28 5.04 14.59 10.38
N ALA A 29 4.33 15.38 9.57
CA ALA A 29 3.35 16.37 10.06
C ALA A 29 2.16 15.74 10.81
N LEU A 30 1.79 14.52 10.43
CA LEU A 30 0.72 13.73 11.02
C LEU A 30 1.19 12.85 12.20
N GLY A 31 2.49 12.85 12.53
CA GLY A 31 3.04 12.02 13.60
C GLY A 31 3.05 10.53 13.26
N ILE A 32 3.37 10.20 12.00
CA ILE A 32 3.63 8.85 11.53
C ILE A 32 5.13 8.71 11.25
N GLU A 33 5.77 7.75 11.89
CA GLU A 33 7.18 7.41 11.64
C GLU A 33 7.26 6.41 10.48
N LEU A 34 7.95 6.79 9.41
CA LEU A 34 8.22 5.94 8.25
C LEU A 34 9.66 5.46 8.30
N VAL A 35 9.85 4.17 8.55
CA VAL A 35 11.15 3.50 8.61
C VAL A 35 11.53 2.99 7.23
N ASP A 36 12.76 3.23 6.80
CA ASP A 36 13.26 2.69 5.53
C ASP A 36 13.40 1.18 5.63
N LEU A 37 12.80 0.46 4.67
CA LEU A 37 12.95 -0.97 4.57
C LEU A 37 14.16 -1.29 3.69
N ALA A 38 15.33 -1.40 4.32
CA ALA A 38 16.57 -1.73 3.64
C ALA A 38 16.47 -3.08 2.90
N ASP A 39 17.14 -3.18 1.75
CA ASP A 39 17.15 -4.35 0.85
C ASP A 39 15.78 -4.73 0.24
N ALA A 40 14.73 -3.95 0.49
CA ALA A 40 13.46 -4.12 -0.20
C ALA A 40 13.66 -4.01 -1.72
N SER A 41 13.03 -4.94 -2.45
CA SER A 41 13.15 -5.03 -3.90
C SER A 41 11.82 -4.70 -4.58
N CYS A 42 11.61 -5.14 -5.82
CA CYS A 42 10.28 -5.06 -6.43
C CYS A 42 9.27 -5.87 -5.60
N CYS A 43 8.01 -5.43 -5.58
CA CYS A 43 6.95 -6.03 -4.76
C CYS A 43 6.61 -7.51 -5.02
N PRO A 44 6.97 -8.20 -6.12
CA PRO A 44 7.19 -7.76 -7.50
C PRO A 44 5.90 -7.45 -8.26
N ALA A 45 5.99 -6.73 -9.39
CA ALA A 45 4.81 -6.26 -10.14
C ALA A 45 3.91 -7.43 -10.60
N PRO A 46 2.67 -7.55 -10.09
CA PRO A 46 1.84 -8.74 -10.29
C PRO A 46 1.37 -8.88 -11.74
N GLY A 47 1.23 -7.77 -12.49
CA GLY A 47 0.85 -7.83 -13.90
C GLY A 47 1.82 -8.64 -14.78
N VAL A 48 3.10 -8.69 -14.41
CA VAL A 48 4.12 -9.45 -15.13
C VAL A 48 4.48 -10.72 -14.38
N ILE A 49 5.01 -10.59 -13.16
CA ILE A 49 5.64 -11.74 -12.49
C ILE A 49 4.62 -12.78 -12.07
N ARG A 50 3.47 -12.37 -11.49
CA ARG A 50 2.41 -13.31 -11.13
C ARG A 50 1.79 -13.98 -12.36
N SER A 51 1.68 -13.25 -13.46
CA SER A 51 1.19 -13.78 -14.74
C SER A 51 2.16 -14.78 -15.38
N PHE A 52 3.46 -14.64 -15.16
CA PHE A 52 4.49 -15.52 -15.70
C PHE A 52 4.69 -16.75 -14.81
N ASP A 53 4.87 -16.53 -13.51
CA ASP A 53 5.04 -17.60 -12.54
C ASP A 53 4.58 -17.15 -11.14
N LYS A 54 3.50 -17.79 -10.67
CA LYS A 54 2.90 -17.49 -9.36
C LYS A 54 3.87 -17.79 -8.20
N LYS A 55 4.68 -18.86 -8.31
CA LYS A 55 5.61 -19.27 -7.25
C LYS A 55 6.73 -18.24 -7.05
N THR A 56 7.29 -17.72 -8.15
CA THR A 56 8.27 -16.63 -8.13
C THR A 56 7.69 -15.35 -7.55
N TRP A 57 6.46 -14.98 -7.96
CA TRP A 57 5.79 -13.79 -7.42
C TRP A 57 5.62 -13.87 -5.90
N ILE A 58 5.06 -14.96 -5.39
CA ILE A 58 4.76 -15.07 -3.96
C ILE A 58 6.02 -15.23 -3.12
N ALA A 59 7.04 -15.95 -3.59
CA ALA A 59 8.31 -16.07 -2.87
C ALA A 59 9.06 -14.73 -2.78
N ALA A 60 9.11 -13.96 -3.87
CA ALA A 60 9.72 -12.63 -3.87
C ALA A 60 8.92 -11.62 -3.04
N ALA A 61 7.58 -11.70 -3.06
CA ALA A 61 6.74 -10.88 -2.18
C ALA A 61 6.98 -11.23 -0.70
N ALA A 62 7.01 -12.53 -0.36
CA ALA A 62 7.27 -13.01 1.00
C ALA A 62 8.65 -12.59 1.52
N ARG A 63 9.67 -12.54 0.66
CA ARG A 63 10.98 -11.95 1.03
C ARG A 63 10.83 -10.52 1.55
N ASN A 64 10.06 -9.68 0.86
CA ASN A 64 9.84 -8.30 1.31
C ASN A 64 9.00 -8.23 2.60
N LEU A 65 8.01 -9.12 2.76
CA LEU A 65 7.23 -9.23 3.99
C LEU A 65 8.11 -9.63 5.19
N ALA A 66 8.99 -10.61 5.00
CA ALA A 66 9.94 -11.08 6.01
C ALA A 66 10.93 -9.98 6.45
N LEU A 67 11.33 -9.07 5.55
CA LEU A 67 12.16 -7.92 5.92
C LEU A 67 11.46 -7.02 6.94
N ALA A 68 10.18 -6.69 6.72
CA ALA A 68 9.43 -5.85 7.64
C ALA A 68 9.10 -6.59 8.95
N GLU A 69 8.83 -7.89 8.86
CA GLU A 69 8.58 -8.75 10.02
C GLU A 69 9.81 -8.84 10.93
N LYS A 70 11.01 -8.92 10.35
CA LYS A 70 12.27 -8.91 11.11
C LYS A 70 12.46 -7.63 11.92
N GLU A 71 11.99 -6.50 11.40
CA GLU A 71 11.98 -5.21 12.11
C GLU A 71 10.81 -5.08 13.10
N GLY A 72 9.89 -6.06 13.13
CA GLY A 72 8.69 -6.04 13.96
C GLY A 72 7.68 -4.97 13.55
N LEU A 73 7.65 -4.62 12.26
CA LEU A 73 6.83 -3.53 11.72
C LEU A 73 5.81 -4.01 10.69
N ASP A 74 4.66 -3.33 10.67
CA ASP A 74 3.72 -3.39 9.56
C ASP A 74 4.26 -2.59 8.37
N ILE A 75 3.93 -3.02 7.16
CA ILE A 75 4.29 -2.32 5.92
C ILE A 75 3.23 -1.27 5.60
N VAL A 76 3.68 -0.08 5.19
CA VAL A 76 2.84 0.90 4.50
C VAL A 76 3.41 1.21 3.12
N THR A 77 2.54 1.36 2.13
CA THR A 77 2.93 1.76 0.77
C THR A 77 1.94 2.76 0.18
N ILE A 78 2.44 3.58 -0.76
CA ILE A 78 1.68 4.61 -1.50
C ILE A 78 1.27 4.16 -2.90
N CYS A 79 1.51 2.90 -3.25
CA CYS A 79 1.29 2.37 -4.59
C CYS A 79 0.28 1.22 -4.56
N ASN A 80 -0.82 1.36 -5.30
CA ASN A 80 -1.83 0.29 -5.47
C ASN A 80 -1.24 -1.03 -5.96
N GLY A 81 -0.26 -1.00 -6.87
CA GLY A 81 0.38 -2.21 -7.39
C GLY A 81 1.21 -2.93 -6.32
N CYS A 82 1.97 -2.19 -5.53
CA CYS A 82 2.75 -2.74 -4.42
C CYS A 82 1.84 -3.23 -3.30
N TYR A 83 0.81 -2.45 -2.97
CA TYR A 83 -0.21 -2.81 -1.99
C TYR A 83 -0.89 -4.12 -2.38
N GLY A 84 -1.47 -4.19 -3.59
CA GLY A 84 -2.11 -5.42 -4.08
C GLY A 84 -1.16 -6.61 -4.08
N SER A 85 0.09 -6.45 -4.53
CA SER A 85 1.06 -7.55 -4.55
C SER A 85 1.36 -8.09 -3.15
N LEU A 86 1.76 -7.22 -2.23
CA LEU A 86 2.20 -7.62 -0.90
C LEU A 86 1.02 -8.04 -0.03
N PHE A 87 -0.12 -7.34 -0.12
CA PHE A 87 -1.34 -7.68 0.61
C PHE A 87 -1.88 -9.04 0.16
N ASP A 88 -2.03 -9.26 -1.15
CA ASP A 88 -2.58 -10.51 -1.66
C ASP A 88 -1.62 -11.68 -1.33
N ALA A 89 -0.30 -11.47 -1.43
CA ALA A 89 0.69 -12.49 -1.02
C ALA A 89 0.59 -12.81 0.47
N ALA A 90 0.52 -11.79 1.34
CA ALA A 90 0.36 -11.99 2.78
C ALA A 90 -0.94 -12.75 3.11
N HIS A 91 -2.04 -12.41 2.41
CA HIS A 91 -3.33 -13.09 2.57
C HIS A 91 -3.27 -14.56 2.12
N GLU A 92 -2.69 -14.84 0.94
CA GLU A 92 -2.56 -16.22 0.43
C GLU A 92 -1.67 -17.07 1.34
N LEU A 93 -0.56 -16.53 1.84
CA LEU A 93 0.35 -17.23 2.76
C LEU A 93 -0.30 -17.48 4.13
N HIS A 94 -1.15 -16.57 4.59
CA HIS A 94 -1.89 -16.77 5.84
C HIS A 94 -2.98 -17.84 5.71
N ALA A 95 -3.64 -17.90 4.55
CA ALA A 95 -4.74 -18.83 4.30
C ALA A 95 -4.29 -20.26 3.98
N ASP A 96 -3.05 -20.44 3.49
CA ASP A 96 -2.51 -21.73 3.05
C ASP A 96 -1.17 -22.05 3.74
N PRO A 97 -1.20 -22.84 4.84
CA PRO A 97 0.01 -23.24 5.57
C PRO A 97 1.00 -24.06 4.77
N GLU A 98 0.55 -24.86 3.80
CA GLU A 98 1.45 -25.66 2.95
C GLU A 98 2.18 -24.74 1.96
N LEU A 99 1.47 -23.77 1.38
CA LEU A 99 2.09 -22.73 0.55
C LEU A 99 3.11 -21.90 1.33
N LEU A 100 2.80 -21.54 2.58
CA LEU A 100 3.73 -20.84 3.46
C LEU A 100 4.99 -21.67 3.70
N LYS A 101 4.83 -22.97 3.96
CA LYS A 101 5.96 -23.89 4.14
C LYS A 101 6.83 -23.96 2.87
N ASP A 102 6.23 -24.17 1.69
CA ASP A 102 6.93 -24.20 0.41
C ASP A 102 7.72 -22.91 0.13
N VAL A 103 7.13 -21.76 0.47
CA VAL A 103 7.79 -20.45 0.32
C VAL A 103 8.93 -20.30 1.32
N ASN A 104 8.76 -20.76 2.56
CA ASN A 104 9.81 -20.73 3.58
C ASN A 104 10.97 -21.66 3.25
N GLU A 105 10.76 -22.77 2.53
CA GLU A 105 11.86 -23.58 2.00
C GLU A 105 12.76 -22.78 1.04
N ILE A 106 12.16 -21.93 0.19
CA ILE A 106 12.91 -21.03 -0.71
C ILE A 106 13.61 -19.92 0.09
N LEU A 107 12.92 -19.30 1.04
CA LEU A 107 13.50 -18.22 1.86
C LEU A 107 14.65 -18.73 2.74
N ALA A 108 14.61 -19.99 3.19
CA ALA A 108 15.67 -20.59 3.98
C ALA A 108 17.00 -20.65 3.23
N GLU A 109 17.00 -20.79 1.90
CA GLU A 109 18.22 -20.77 1.07
C GLU A 109 18.98 -19.43 1.17
N ILE A 110 18.29 -18.35 1.52
CA ILE A 110 18.87 -17.00 1.74
C ILE A 110 18.86 -16.59 3.22
N GLY A 111 18.65 -17.53 4.14
CA GLY A 111 18.65 -17.29 5.59
C GLY A 111 17.49 -16.43 6.09
N MET A 112 16.34 -16.50 5.41
CA MET A 112 15.12 -15.77 5.76
C MET A 112 13.96 -16.74 6.08
N GLU A 113 12.98 -16.25 6.82
CA GLU A 113 11.74 -16.95 7.15
C GLU A 113 10.62 -15.90 7.25
N TYR A 114 9.42 -16.23 6.78
CA TYR A 114 8.22 -15.43 7.00
C TYR A 114 7.22 -16.18 7.88
N LYS A 115 6.73 -15.53 8.93
CA LYS A 115 5.84 -16.09 9.96
C LYS A 115 4.41 -15.58 9.88
N GLY A 116 4.12 -14.61 9.01
CA GLY A 116 2.76 -14.12 8.78
C GLY A 116 2.26 -13.11 9.81
N THR A 117 3.15 -12.38 10.49
CA THR A 117 2.78 -11.43 11.56
C THR A 117 2.70 -9.97 11.10
N THR A 118 3.41 -9.60 10.03
CA THR A 118 3.35 -8.27 9.41
C THR A 118 2.09 -8.09 8.58
N LYS A 119 1.43 -6.94 8.75
CA LYS A 119 0.32 -6.49 7.91
C LYS A 119 0.81 -5.55 6.82
N VAL A 120 0.05 -5.47 5.72
CA VAL A 120 0.30 -4.54 4.62
C VAL A 120 -0.84 -3.54 4.57
N ARG A 121 -0.52 -2.24 4.65
CA ARG A 121 -1.48 -1.14 4.65
C ARG A 121 -1.25 -0.22 3.46
N HIS A 122 -2.32 0.38 2.94
CA HIS A 122 -2.20 1.45 1.96
C HIS A 122 -2.15 2.81 2.66
N PHE A 123 -1.29 3.73 2.23
CA PHE A 123 -1.13 5.01 2.92
C PHE A 123 -2.44 5.82 2.98
N ALA A 124 -3.25 5.82 1.91
CA ALA A 124 -4.56 6.48 1.94
C ALA A 124 -5.53 5.85 2.95
N GLU A 125 -5.47 4.54 3.13
CA GLU A 125 -6.23 3.82 4.17
C GLU A 125 -5.77 4.24 5.56
N VAL A 126 -4.45 4.33 5.80
CA VAL A 126 -3.89 4.80 7.07
C VAL A 126 -4.31 6.26 7.35
N LEU A 127 -4.26 7.14 6.35
CA LEU A 127 -4.71 8.53 6.51
C LEU A 127 -6.19 8.62 6.89
N TYR A 128 -7.03 7.75 6.33
CA TYR A 128 -8.47 7.82 6.57
C TYR A 128 -8.89 7.09 7.85
N ASN A 129 -8.46 5.84 8.05
CA ASN A 129 -8.90 5.00 9.16
C ASN A 129 -8.16 5.32 10.46
N ASP A 130 -6.86 5.62 10.38
CA ASP A 130 -6.01 5.74 11.57
C ASP A 130 -5.86 7.22 11.99
N ILE A 131 -5.78 8.16 11.03
CA ILE A 131 -5.70 9.60 11.31
C ILE A 131 -7.08 10.29 11.28
N GLY A 132 -7.96 9.90 10.35
CA GLY A 132 -9.29 10.47 10.20
C GLY A 132 -9.30 11.79 9.44
N VAL A 133 -10.40 12.05 8.71
CA VAL A 133 -10.64 13.28 7.94
C VAL A 133 -10.44 14.54 8.78
N GLU A 134 -10.95 14.56 10.01
CA GLU A 134 -10.81 15.71 10.92
C GLU A 134 -9.35 15.89 11.39
N GLY A 135 -8.61 14.79 11.58
CA GLY A 135 -7.19 14.82 11.88
C GLY A 135 -6.36 15.42 10.76
N ILE A 136 -6.72 15.13 9.50
CA ILE A 136 -6.13 15.76 8.31
C ILE A 136 -6.45 17.26 8.28
N LYS A 137 -7.74 17.64 8.41
CA LYS A 137 -8.18 19.05 8.39
C LYS A 137 -7.45 19.89 9.43
N ALA A 138 -7.26 19.37 10.64
CA ALA A 138 -6.57 20.06 11.74
C ALA A 138 -5.09 20.39 11.43
N LYS A 139 -4.50 19.74 10.43
CA LYS A 139 -3.09 19.90 10.04
C LYS A 139 -2.93 20.70 8.75
N ILE A 140 -4.01 21.07 8.09
CA ILE A 140 -3.99 21.91 6.90
C ILE A 140 -3.60 23.34 7.28
N THR A 141 -2.49 23.81 6.73
CA THR A 141 -2.00 25.19 6.90
C THR A 141 -2.34 26.08 5.71
N GLN A 142 -2.46 25.48 4.53
CA GLN A 142 -2.83 26.16 3.28
C GLN A 142 -3.85 25.31 2.53
N PRO A 143 -5.16 25.60 2.67
CA PRO A 143 -6.20 24.94 1.89
C PRO A 143 -5.97 25.16 0.39
N VAL A 144 -6.24 24.12 -0.39
CA VAL A 144 -6.07 24.17 -1.85
C VAL A 144 -7.40 24.37 -2.57
N ASP A 145 -7.51 25.40 -3.41
CA ASP A 145 -8.71 25.66 -4.22
C ASP A 145 -8.57 25.03 -5.61
N TYR A 146 -8.64 23.69 -5.66
CA TYR A 146 -8.63 22.91 -6.90
C TYR A 146 -9.87 22.04 -7.02
N SER A 147 -10.32 21.84 -8.26
CA SER A 147 -11.30 20.81 -8.59
C SER A 147 -10.55 19.53 -8.98
N VAL A 148 -10.71 18.46 -8.19
CA VAL A 148 -9.94 17.22 -8.33
C VAL A 148 -10.88 16.05 -8.55
N ALA A 149 -10.68 15.27 -9.61
CA ALA A 149 -11.40 14.02 -9.82
C ALA A 149 -10.58 12.85 -9.28
N ALA A 150 -11.08 12.17 -8.24
CA ALA A 150 -10.39 11.04 -7.64
C ALA A 150 -10.22 9.88 -8.64
N PHE A 151 -9.03 9.29 -8.67
CA PHE A 151 -8.78 8.00 -9.33
C PHE A 151 -8.31 6.98 -8.30
N TYR A 152 -9.20 6.05 -7.97
CA TYR A 152 -8.96 5.03 -6.94
C TYR A 152 -7.98 3.95 -7.39
N GLY A 153 -7.98 3.65 -8.69
CA GLY A 153 -7.28 2.49 -9.25
C GLY A 153 -7.91 1.15 -8.83
N CYS A 154 -7.49 0.07 -9.49
CA CYS A 154 -8.13 -1.22 -9.32
C CYS A 154 -7.68 -1.95 -8.06
N HIS A 155 -6.37 -1.95 -7.76
CA HIS A 155 -5.78 -2.77 -6.71
C HIS A 155 -5.81 -2.11 -5.32
N PHE A 156 -6.41 -0.92 -5.19
CA PHE A 156 -6.62 -0.30 -3.88
C PHE A 156 -7.79 -0.94 -3.14
N LEU A 157 -8.96 -1.02 -3.77
CA LEU A 157 -10.18 -1.51 -3.11
C LEU A 157 -10.53 -2.97 -3.46
N LYS A 158 -9.91 -3.53 -4.51
CA LYS A 158 -10.22 -4.88 -5.01
C LYS A 158 -9.03 -5.83 -4.85
N PRO A 159 -9.25 -7.12 -4.52
CA PRO A 159 -10.55 -7.78 -4.35
C PRO A 159 -11.28 -7.38 -3.06
N SER A 160 -12.54 -6.96 -3.17
CA SER A 160 -13.27 -6.33 -2.05
C SER A 160 -13.54 -7.27 -0.88
N LYS A 161 -13.69 -8.57 -1.15
CA LYS A 161 -13.90 -9.62 -0.14
C LYS A 161 -12.76 -9.78 0.87
N ILE A 162 -11.55 -9.35 0.52
CA ILE A 162 -10.37 -9.49 1.38
C ILE A 162 -9.81 -8.14 1.84
N LYS A 163 -10.04 -7.06 1.06
CA LYS A 163 -9.50 -5.74 1.39
C LYS A 163 -10.42 -4.96 2.32
N GLU A 164 -11.74 -5.03 2.13
CA GLU A 164 -12.75 -4.46 3.03
C GLU A 164 -12.46 -3.01 3.49
N ILE A 165 -11.90 -2.17 2.60
CA ILE A 165 -11.47 -0.79 2.93
C ILE A 165 -12.63 0.21 2.82
N ASP A 166 -13.40 0.11 1.75
CA ASP A 166 -14.47 1.04 1.37
C ASP A 166 -15.42 0.33 0.39
N ASP A 167 -16.55 0.94 0.04
CA ASP A 167 -17.45 0.43 -0.98
C ASP A 167 -16.71 0.36 -2.34
N PRO A 168 -16.56 -0.82 -2.95
CA PRO A 168 -15.79 -0.97 -4.19
C PRO A 168 -16.49 -0.36 -5.43
N GLU A 169 -17.80 -0.10 -5.35
CA GLU A 169 -18.63 0.44 -6.43
C GLU A 169 -18.89 1.95 -6.25
N ASP A 170 -19.03 2.42 -5.00
CA ASP A 170 -19.16 3.87 -4.68
C ASP A 170 -18.22 4.33 -3.55
N PRO A 171 -16.89 4.29 -3.75
CA PRO A 171 -15.95 4.64 -2.71
C PRO A 171 -15.94 6.14 -2.42
N LYS A 172 -15.65 6.50 -1.17
CA LYS A 172 -15.59 7.88 -0.66
C LYS A 172 -14.22 8.24 -0.07
N ILE A 173 -13.40 7.26 0.31
CA ILE A 173 -12.16 7.48 1.05
C ILE A 173 -11.22 8.53 0.42
N LEU A 174 -11.01 8.51 -0.90
CA LEU A 174 -10.16 9.52 -1.55
C LEU A 174 -10.88 10.85 -1.76
N ASP A 175 -12.18 10.84 -2.00
CA ASP A 175 -12.97 12.06 -2.16
C ASP A 175 -12.98 12.88 -0.87
N GLU A 176 -13.22 12.22 0.26
CA GLU A 176 -13.23 12.87 1.57
C GLU A 176 -11.83 13.37 1.98
N LEU A 177 -10.76 12.63 1.65
CA LEU A 177 -9.39 13.12 1.85
C LEU A 177 -9.04 14.31 0.96
N ILE A 178 -9.53 14.35 -0.29
CA ILE A 178 -9.40 15.51 -1.18
C ILE A 178 -10.11 16.72 -0.57
N GLU A 179 -11.36 16.53 -0.12
CA GLU A 179 -12.16 17.59 0.52
C GLU A 179 -11.54 18.06 1.85
N ALA A 180 -10.92 17.16 2.61
CA ALA A 180 -10.18 17.51 3.82
C ALA A 180 -9.02 18.49 3.56
N CYS A 181 -8.44 18.46 2.35
CA CYS A 181 -7.36 19.37 1.95
C CYS A 181 -7.89 20.75 1.49
N GLY A 182 -9.20 20.95 1.44
CA GLY A 182 -9.86 22.16 0.95
C GLY A 182 -10.21 22.13 -0.54
N ALA A 183 -9.83 21.08 -1.27
CA ALA A 183 -10.17 20.92 -2.67
C ALA A 183 -11.63 20.45 -2.83
N LYS A 184 -12.18 20.65 -4.03
CA LYS A 184 -13.50 20.13 -4.40
C LYS A 184 -13.33 18.77 -5.09
N SER A 185 -13.88 17.70 -4.50
CA SER A 185 -13.94 16.43 -5.22
C SER A 185 -15.00 16.49 -6.32
N MET A 186 -14.57 16.19 -7.56
CA MET A 186 -15.44 16.25 -8.73
C MET A 186 -15.92 14.85 -9.10
N PRO A 187 -17.21 14.69 -9.46
CA PRO A 187 -17.71 13.41 -9.92
C PRO A 187 -16.99 13.00 -11.20
N ARG A 188 -16.56 11.74 -11.25
CA ARG A 188 -15.94 11.14 -12.43
C ARG A 188 -16.89 10.13 -13.05
N GLN A 189 -17.16 10.27 -14.35
CA GLN A 189 -17.87 9.23 -15.09
C GLN A 189 -17.06 7.94 -15.07
N LYS A 190 -17.73 6.82 -14.75
CA LYS A 190 -17.09 5.50 -14.58
C LYS A 190 -15.92 5.56 -13.58
N LYS A 191 -16.22 6.06 -12.37
CA LYS A 191 -15.27 6.30 -11.27
C LYS A 191 -14.34 5.11 -10.96
N THR A 192 -14.86 3.90 -11.09
CA THR A 192 -14.16 2.63 -10.77
C THR A 192 -13.51 1.95 -11.99
N LEU A 193 -13.54 2.59 -13.17
CA LEU A 193 -12.96 2.03 -14.40
C LEU A 193 -11.43 2.02 -14.35
N CYS A 194 -10.83 0.93 -14.84
CA CYS A 194 -9.39 0.77 -14.98
C CYS A 194 -8.75 1.88 -15.85
N CYS A 195 -7.52 2.28 -15.54
CA CYS A 195 -6.74 3.19 -16.39
C CYS A 195 -6.19 2.54 -17.67
N GLY A 196 -6.21 1.20 -17.75
CA GLY A 196 -5.72 0.45 -18.91
C GLY A 196 -4.20 0.20 -18.92
N SER A 197 -3.53 0.34 -17.77
CA SER A 197 -2.08 0.10 -17.60
C SER A 197 -1.79 -1.23 -16.92
#